data_AF-A0A2X1B8B1-F1
#
_entry.id   AF-A0A2X1B8B1-F1
#
_cell.length_a   1.000
_cell.length_b   1.000
_cell.length_c   1.000
_cell.angle_alpha   90.00
_cell.angle_beta   90.00
_cell.angle_gamma   90.00
#
_symmetry.space_group_name_H-M   'P 1'
#
loop_
_entity.id
_entity.type
_entity.pdbx_description
1 polymer ?
#
loop_
_entity_poly.entity_id
_entity_poly.type
_entity_poly.pdbx_seq_one_letter_code
_entity_poly.pdbx_strand_id
1 'polypeptide(L)'
;MRKVYFLFAIIGTVFPYYFFVQFLNKNGFDLGLLVDLLFANSISTFFAVDFFISCFVFIIFMFNESRKYNIKEKWICLLTLFTVGLSLALPLFLFFREAYIKKEVLLNSNERT
;
A
#
# COMPACT_ATOMS: atom_id res chain seq x y z
N MET A 1 5.22 5.79 16.27
CA MET A 1 5.44 5.59 14.82
C MET A 1 4.17 5.80 13.99
N ARG A 2 2.99 5.41 14.49
CA ARG A 2 1.66 5.64 13.91
C ARG A 2 1.38 6.94 13.12
N LYS A 3 1.81 8.12 13.62
CA LYS A 3 1.60 9.42 12.94
C LYS A 3 2.45 9.56 11.66
N VAL A 4 3.65 8.98 11.65
CA VAL A 4 4.56 9.00 10.49
C VAL A 4 3.98 8.14 9.37
N TYR A 5 3.48 6.94 9.70
CA TYR A 5 2.79 6.09 8.74
C TYR A 5 1.55 6.77 8.13
N PHE A 6 0.80 7.52 8.95
CA PHE A 6 -0.34 8.29 8.46
C PHE A 6 0.05 9.45 7.53
N LEU A 7 1.16 10.14 7.81
CA LEU A 7 1.65 11.21 6.94
C LEU A 7 2.11 10.67 5.58
N PHE A 8 2.87 9.57 5.59
CA PHE A 8 3.32 8.91 4.36
C PHE A 8 2.16 8.30 3.58
N ALA A 9 1.12 7.81 4.26
CA ALA A 9 -0.12 7.34 3.63
C ALA A 9 -0.85 8.45 2.85
N ILE A 10 -0.94 9.65 3.43
CA ILE A 10 -1.54 10.81 2.76
C ILE A 10 -0.68 11.23 1.56
N ILE A 11 0.62 11.40 1.75
CA ILE A 11 1.55 11.82 0.68
C ILE A 11 1.52 10.79 -0.46
N GLY A 12 1.56 9.51 -0.11
CA GLY A 12 1.49 8.38 -1.02
C GLY A 12 0.17 8.22 -1.76
N THR A 13 -0.90 8.88 -1.33
CA THR A 13 -2.19 8.93 -2.04
C THR A 13 -2.27 10.17 -2.92
N VAL A 14 -1.87 11.33 -2.40
CA VAL A 14 -1.98 12.63 -3.07
C VAL A 14 -1.07 12.69 -4.30
N PHE A 15 0.16 12.20 -4.21
CA PHE A 15 1.11 12.23 -5.33
C PHE A 15 0.63 11.44 -6.55
N PRO A 16 0.29 10.13 -6.44
CA PRO A 16 -0.20 9.37 -7.58
C PRO A 16 -1.50 9.93 -8.16
N TYR A 17 -2.43 10.37 -7.31
CA TYR A 17 -3.68 10.97 -7.77
C TYR A 17 -3.45 12.27 -8.55
N TYR A 18 -2.49 13.08 -8.14
CA TYR A 18 -2.14 14.32 -8.84
C TYR A 18 -1.64 14.05 -10.27
N PHE A 19 -0.73 13.08 -10.44
CA PHE A 19 -0.25 12.68 -11.75
C PHE A 19 -1.34 12.03 -12.60
N PHE A 20 -2.20 11.22 -11.98
CA PHE A 20 -3.33 10.57 -12.64
C PHE A 20 -4.36 11.59 -13.17
N VAL A 21 -4.71 12.60 -12.36
CA VAL A 21 -5.63 13.68 -12.75
C VAL A 21 -5.02 14.55 -13.85
N GLN A 22 -3.71 14.84 -13.80
CA GLN A 22 -3.04 15.55 -14.90
C GLN A 22 -3.10 14.76 -16.22
N PHE A 23 -2.90 13.45 -16.16
CA PHE A 23 -2.98 12.58 -17.34
C PHE A 23 -4.40 12.55 -17.91
N LEU A 24 -5.42 12.39 -17.05
CA LEU A 24 -6.82 12.42 -17.45
C LEU A 24 -7.23 13.75 -18.09
N ASN A 25 -6.76 14.88 -17.55
CA ASN A 25 -7.05 16.20 -18.12
C ASN A 25 -6.40 16.44 -19.49
N LYS A 26 -5.23 15.84 -19.76
CA LYS A 26 -4.52 16.04 -21.03
C LYS A 26 -4.93 15.05 -22.11
N ASN A 27 -5.11 13.77 -21.76
CA ASN A 27 -5.26 12.68 -22.73
C ASN A 27 -6.63 11.98 -22.66
N GLY A 28 -7.47 12.31 -21.67
CA GLY A 28 -8.72 11.59 -21.42
C GLY A 28 -8.49 10.24 -20.74
N PHE A 29 -9.54 9.39 -20.72
CA PHE A 29 -9.51 8.05 -20.10
C PHE A 29 -8.85 7.01 -21.02
N ASP A 30 -7.65 7.31 -21.53
CA ASP A 30 -6.95 6.46 -22.48
C ASP A 30 -5.86 5.62 -21.78
N LEU A 31 -6.27 4.44 -21.32
CA LEU A 31 -5.41 3.49 -20.63
C LEU A 31 -4.29 2.94 -21.54
N GLY A 32 -4.50 2.89 -22.85
CA GLY A 32 -3.49 2.44 -23.81
C GLY A 32 -2.32 3.41 -23.89
N LEU A 33 -2.63 4.70 -24.02
CA LEU A 33 -1.65 5.79 -24.04
C LEU A 33 -0.88 5.89 -22.72
N LEU A 34 -1.51 5.57 -21.58
CA LEU A 34 -0.86 5.55 -20.26
C LEU A 34 0.21 4.47 -20.22
N VAL A 35 -0.11 3.26 -20.67
CA VAL A 35 0.82 2.13 -20.74
C VAL A 35 1.95 2.45 -21.71
N ASP A 36 1.65 2.98 -22.89
CA ASP A 36 2.67 3.38 -23.86
C ASP A 36 3.63 4.42 -23.28
N LEU A 37 3.16 5.44 -22.54
CA LEU A 37 4.04 6.40 -21.87
C LEU A 37 4.81 5.78 -20.70
N LEU A 38 4.22 4.83 -19.97
CA LEU A 38 4.88 4.13 -18.87
C LEU A 38 6.04 3.27 -19.37
N PHE A 39 5.91 2.68 -20.56
CA PHE A 39 6.93 1.83 -21.18
C PHE A 39 7.72 2.53 -22.30
N ALA A 40 7.46 3.82 -22.55
CA ALA A 40 8.13 4.60 -23.59
C ALA A 40 9.64 4.73 -23.37
N ASN A 41 10.09 4.74 -22.10
CA ASN A 41 11.48 4.90 -21.74
C ASN A 41 11.96 3.77 -20.84
N SER A 42 13.23 3.36 -21.00
CA SER A 42 13.84 2.33 -20.14
C SER A 42 13.79 2.69 -18.65
N ILE A 43 13.85 3.99 -18.33
CA ILE A 43 13.77 4.50 -16.95
C ILE A 43 12.35 4.33 -16.38
N SER A 44 11.31 4.68 -17.14
CA SER A 44 9.93 4.54 -16.68
C SER A 44 9.53 3.07 -16.55
N THR A 45 10.01 2.21 -17.46
CA THR A 45 9.87 0.76 -17.36
C THR A 45 10.54 0.21 -16.11
N PHE A 46 11.75 0.68 -15.75
CA PHE A 46 12.42 0.28 -14.52
C PHE A 46 11.57 0.62 -13.28
N PHE A 47 11.02 1.84 -13.21
CA PHE A 47 10.13 2.23 -12.11
C PHE A 47 8.85 1.40 -12.06
N ALA A 48 8.23 1.11 -13.21
CA ALA A 48 7.03 0.28 -13.28
C ALA A 48 7.31 -1.15 -12.78
N VAL A 49 8.40 -1.76 -13.25
CA VAL A 49 8.81 -3.12 -12.84
C VAL A 49 9.14 -3.16 -11.34
N ASP A 50 9.89 -2.19 -10.83
CA ASP A 50 10.20 -2.08 -9.39
C ASP A 50 8.95 -1.96 -8.52
N PHE A 51 7.97 -1.17 -8.96
CA PHE A 51 6.67 -1.05 -8.31
C PHE A 51 5.89 -2.37 -8.30
N PHE A 52 5.85 -3.09 -9.43
CA PHE A 52 5.18 -4.40 -9.51
C PHE A 52 5.83 -5.44 -8.60
N ILE A 53 7.17 -5.52 -8.60
CA ILE A 53 7.91 -6.43 -7.73
C ILE A 53 7.62 -6.08 -6.26
N SER A 54 7.68 -4.81 -5.90
CA SER A 54 7.37 -4.34 -4.54
C SER A 54 5.93 -4.66 -4.12
N CYS A 55 4.96 -4.54 -5.03
CA CYS A 55 3.58 -4.96 -4.78
C CYS A 55 3.49 -6.46 -4.51
N PHE A 56 4.19 -7.28 -5.29
CA PHE A 56 4.17 -8.73 -5.15
C PHE A 56 4.79 -9.19 -3.82
N VAL A 57 5.95 -8.65 -3.47
CA VAL A 57 6.61 -8.89 -2.18
C VAL A 57 5.72 -8.45 -1.02
N PHE A 58 5.04 -7.31 -1.15
CA PHE A 58 4.13 -6.83 -0.13
C PHE A 58 2.90 -7.73 0.07
N ILE A 59 2.32 -8.28 -1.00
CA ILE A 59 1.22 -9.25 -0.88
C ILE A 59 1.67 -10.48 -0.09
N ILE A 60 2.84 -11.05 -0.42
CA ILE A 60 3.41 -12.20 0.31
C ILE A 60 3.64 -11.85 1.78
N PHE A 61 4.25 -10.70 2.05
CA PHE A 61 4.49 -10.20 3.41
C PHE A 61 3.19 -10.05 4.20
N MET A 62 2.17 -9.41 3.60
CA MET A 62 0.85 -9.21 4.19
C MET A 62 0.18 -10.54 4.55
N PHE A 63 0.22 -11.53 3.65
CA PHE A 63 -0.35 -12.86 3.88
C PHE A 63 0.35 -13.61 5.02
N ASN A 64 1.69 -13.56 5.05
CA ASN A 64 2.48 -14.23 6.09
C ASN A 64 2.19 -13.62 7.47
N GLU A 65 2.15 -12.30 7.55
CA GLU A 65 1.97 -11.58 8.81
C GLU A 65 0.51 -11.61 9.30
N SER A 66 -0.47 -11.57 8.37
CA SER A 66 -1.88 -11.79 8.70
C SER A 66 -2.13 -13.18 9.26
N ARG A 67 -1.44 -14.21 8.75
CA ARG A 67 -1.51 -15.57 9.31
C ARG A 67 -0.91 -15.63 10.72
N LYS A 68 0.18 -14.90 10.98
CA LYS A 68 0.86 -14.87 12.28
C LYS A 68 0.04 -14.18 13.38
N TYR A 69 -0.58 -13.04 13.07
CA TYR A 69 -1.29 -12.21 14.06
C TYR A 69 -2.83 -12.24 13.95
N ASN A 70 -3.39 -13.12 13.11
CA ASN A 70 -4.84 -13.23 12.85
C ASN A 70 -5.51 -11.89 12.46
N ILE A 71 -4.81 -11.05 11.71
CA ILE A 71 -5.31 -9.75 11.25
C ILE A 71 -6.41 -9.98 10.22
N LYS A 72 -7.66 -9.59 10.53
CA LYS A 72 -8.84 -9.81 9.67
C LYS A 72 -8.97 -8.76 8.56
N GLU A 73 -8.33 -7.61 8.75
CA GLU A 73 -8.38 -6.41 7.92
C GLU A 73 -7.46 -6.48 6.69
N LYS A 74 -6.85 -7.64 6.41
CA LYS A 74 -6.03 -7.88 5.21
C LYS A 74 -6.76 -7.52 3.91
N TRP A 75 -8.08 -7.74 3.86
CA TRP A 75 -8.91 -7.43 2.70
C TRP A 75 -8.98 -5.93 2.42
N ILE A 76 -8.97 -5.09 3.46
CA ILE A 76 -8.95 -3.63 3.32
C ILE A 76 -7.59 -3.20 2.76
N CYS A 77 -6.49 -3.79 3.24
CA CYS A 77 -5.15 -3.49 2.73
C CYS A 77 -5.00 -3.92 1.26
N LEU A 78 -5.57 -5.08 0.88
CA LEU A 78 -5.58 -5.56 -0.50
C LEU A 78 -6.41 -4.65 -1.41
N LEU A 79 -7.59 -4.21 -0.97
CA LEU A 79 -8.43 -3.28 -1.71
C LEU A 79 -7.72 -1.92 -1.88
N THR A 80 -7.05 -1.46 -0.83
CA THR A 80 -6.27 -0.20 -0.84
C THR A 80 -5.08 -0.29 -1.80
N LEU A 81 -4.42 -1.46 -1.85
CA LEU A 81 -3.34 -1.74 -2.80
C LEU A 81 -3.82 -1.64 -4.26
N PHE A 82 -5.01 -2.15 -4.55
CA PHE A 82 -5.60 -2.10 -5.91
C PHE A 82 -6.19 -0.74 -6.28
N THR A 83 -6.74 0.00 -5.31
CA THR A 83 -7.45 1.26 -5.56
C THR A 83 -6.54 2.49 -5.53
N VAL A 84 -5.53 2.51 -4.66
CA VAL A 84 -4.64 3.66 -4.45
C VAL A 84 -3.18 3.30 -4.74
N GLY A 85 -2.77 2.07 -4.43
CA GLY A 85 -1.41 1.58 -4.67
C GLY A 85 -0.65 1.20 -3.40
N LEU A 86 0.59 0.76 -3.60
CA LEU A 86 1.45 0.24 -2.53
C LEU A 86 1.78 1.27 -1.46
N SER A 87 1.88 2.55 -1.86
CA SER A 87 2.29 3.64 -0.99
C SER A 87 1.30 3.89 0.16
N LEU A 88 0.00 3.68 -0.06
CA LEU A 88 -1.02 3.76 0.99
C LEU A 88 -1.22 2.41 1.69
N ALA A 89 -1.21 1.31 0.93
CA ALA A 89 -1.48 -0.02 1.46
C ALA A 89 -0.47 -0.46 2.53
N LEU A 90 0.81 -0.15 2.33
CA LEU A 90 1.90 -0.53 3.23
C LEU A 90 1.82 0.14 4.63
N PRO A 91 1.74 1.48 4.75
CA PRO A 91 1.59 2.13 6.04
C PRO A 91 0.25 1.78 6.73
N LEU A 92 -0.83 1.59 5.97
CA LEU A 92 -2.12 1.17 6.52
C LEU A 92 -2.03 -0.24 7.13
N PHE A 93 -1.35 -1.16 6.45
CA PHE A 93 -1.11 -2.50 6.98
C PHE A 93 -0.27 -2.48 8.27
N LEU A 94 0.80 -1.69 8.29
CA LEU A 94 1.63 -1.48 9.48
C LEU A 94 0.84 -0.90 10.66
N PHE A 95 -0.10 0.01 10.39
CA PHE A 95 -0.98 0.57 11.41
C PHE A 95 -1.88 -0.51 12.05
N PHE A 96 -2.53 -1.34 11.24
CA PHE A 96 -3.35 -2.43 11.77
C PHE A 96 -2.49 -3.44 12.56
N ARG A 97 -1.30 -3.76 12.07
CA ARG A 97 -0.37 -4.64 12.78
C ARG A 97 0.00 -4.12 14.17
N GLU A 98 0.33 -2.84 14.31
CA GLU A 98 0.64 -2.24 15.63
C GLU A 98 -0.51 -2.39 16.63
N ALA A 99 -1.76 -2.26 16.17
CA ALA A 99 -2.94 -2.40 17.02
C ALA A 99 -3.12 -3.83 17.54
N TYR A 100 -2.90 -4.83 16.68
CA TYR A 100 -3.00 -6.25 17.04
C TYR A 100 -1.91 -6.69 18.01
N ILE A 101 -0.65 -6.32 17.76
CA ILE A 101 0.47 -6.62 18.66
C ILE A 101 0.22 -6.02 20.04
N LYS A 102 -0.26 -4.77 20.11
CA LYS A 102 -0.56 -4.12 21.39
C LYS A 102 -1.68 -4.83 22.15
N LYS A 103 -2.70 -5.32 21.45
CA LYS A 103 -3.82 -6.07 22.05
C LYS A 103 -3.34 -7.41 22.64
N GLU A 104 -2.50 -8.14 21.92
CA GLU A 104 -1.92 -9.41 22.37
C GLU A 104 -1.06 -9.25 23.64
N VAL A 105 -0.24 -8.19 23.69
CA VAL A 105 0.58 -7.86 24.88
C VAL A 105 -0.27 -7.47 26.09
N LEU A 106 -1.37 -6.74 25.89
CA LEU A 106 -2.28 -6.36 26.97
C LEU A 106 -3.05 -7.56 27.55
N LEU A 107 -3.46 -8.50 26.69
CA LEU A 107 -4.09 -9.74 27.13
C LEU A 107 -3.12 -10.59 27.98
N ASN A 108 -1.88 -10.78 27.51
CA ASN A 108 -0.84 -11.53 28.23
C ASN A 108 -0.31 -10.85 29.51
N SER A 109 -0.59 -9.56 29.73
CA SER A 109 -0.24 -8.88 30.99
C SER A 109 -1.37 -8.96 32.01
N ASN A 110 -2.62 -8.94 31.57
CA ASN A 110 -3.79 -9.08 32.44
C ASN A 110 -3.97 -10.50 32.98
N GLU A 111 -3.49 -11.53 32.28
CA GLU A 111 -3.49 -12.92 32.80
C GLU A 111 -2.38 -13.20 33.84
N ARG A 112 -1.45 -12.25 34.05
CA ARG A 112 -0.33 -12.40 35.00
C ARG A 112 -0.51 -11.62 36.31
N THR A 113 -1.65 -10.97 36.50
CA THR A 113 -2.04 -10.21 37.71
C THR A 113 -3.27 -10.81 38.33
#